data_AF-A0A180F8H2-F1
#
_entry.id   AF-A0A180F8H2-F1
#
_cell.length_a   1.000
_cell.length_b   1.000
_cell.length_c   1.000
_cell.angle_alpha   90.00
_cell.angle_beta   90.00
_cell.angle_gamma   90.00
#
_symmetry.space_group_name_H-M   'P 1'
#
loop_
_entity.id
_entity.type
_entity.pdbx_description
1 polymer ?
#
loop_
_entity_poly.entity_id
_entity_poly.type
_entity_poly.pdbx_seq_one_letter_code
_entity_poly.pdbx_strand_id
1 'polypeptide(L)' 'MPETNERIDEVPVELQTLFDKEEEAKVFFESLTRSYKRGYCDWVGSAKQEATRRTRAEKALLMLKNKQKTLKTV' A
#
# COMPACT_ATOMS: atom_id res chain seq x y z
N MET A 1 -8.91 23.79 0.94
CA MET A 1 -8.00 23.16 -0.03
C MET A 1 -7.58 21.83 0.55
N PRO A 2 -7.74 20.68 -0.13
CA PRO A 2 -6.95 19.51 0.20
C PRO A 2 -6.06 19.17 -0.99
N GLU A 3 -4.83 19.64 -0.91
CA GLU A 3 -3.75 19.33 -1.85
C GLU A 3 -2.82 18.30 -1.21
N THR A 4 -3.15 17.03 -1.38
CA THR A 4 -2.18 15.93 -1.23
C THR A 4 -2.45 14.92 -2.33
N ASN A 5 -2.28 15.40 -3.56
CA ASN A 5 -2.02 14.54 -4.71
C ASN A 5 -0.51 14.50 -4.94
N GLU A 6 0.24 14.05 -3.93
CA GLU A 6 1.57 13.51 -4.18
C GLU A 6 1.33 12.23 -4.95
N ARG A 7 1.38 12.32 -6.29
CA ARG A 7 1.38 11.15 -7.15
C ARG A 7 2.61 10.34 -6.78
N ILE A 8 2.42 9.36 -5.92
CA ILE A 8 3.41 8.34 -5.63
C ILE A 8 3.48 7.47 -6.88
N ASP A 9 4.28 7.89 -7.87
CA ASP A 9 4.55 7.20 -9.13
C ASP A 9 5.04 5.74 -8.96
N GLU A 10 5.30 5.30 -7.71
CA GLU A 10 5.73 3.93 -7.37
C GLU A 10 4.62 3.03 -6.76
N VAL A 11 3.43 3.55 -6.43
CA VAL A 11 2.36 2.71 -5.82
C VAL A 11 1.55 1.98 -6.90
N PRO A 12 1.49 0.64 -6.89
CA PRO A 12 0.68 -0.10 -7.86
C PRO A 12 -0.81 0.27 -7.74
N VAL A 13 -1.50 0.31 -8.87
CA VAL A 13 -2.92 0.72 -8.98
C VAL A 13 -3.85 -0.08 -8.07
N GLU A 14 -3.52 -1.35 -7.83
CA GLU A 14 -4.21 -2.22 -6.87
C GLU A 14 -4.21 -1.64 -5.45
N LEU A 15 -3.07 -1.14 -4.97
CA LEU A 15 -2.96 -0.50 -3.65
C LEU A 15 -3.68 0.83 -3.62
N GLN A 16 -3.54 1.63 -4.69
CA GLN A 16 -4.17 2.94 -4.76
C GLN A 16 -5.70 2.84 -4.73
N THR A 17 -6.28 1.86 -5.43
CA THR A 17 -7.72 1.59 -5.41
C THR A 17 -8.21 1.20 -4.01
N LEU A 18 -7.39 0.48 -3.24
CA LEU A 18 -7.73 0.12 -1.87
C LEU A 18 -7.60 1.32 -0.93
N PHE A 19 -6.58 2.15 -1.10
CA PHE A 19 -6.39 3.39 -0.34
C PHE A 19 -7.50 4.43 -0.60
N ASP A 20 -8.08 4.45 -1.79
CA ASP A 20 -9.22 5.30 -2.12
C ASP A 20 -10.48 4.89 -1.33
N LYS A 21 -10.62 3.60 -1.05
CA LYS A 21 -11.72 3.07 -0.21
C LYS A 21 -11.45 3.18 1.29
N GLU A 22 -10.19 3.16 1.68
CA GLU A 22 -9.74 3.04 3.08
C GLU A 22 -8.70 4.12 3.39
N GLU A 23 -9.20 5.31 3.69
CA GLU A 23 -8.39 6.50 3.94
C GLU A 23 -7.49 6.36 5.17
N GLU A 24 -7.93 5.65 6.23
CA GLU A 24 -7.10 5.41 7.42
C GLU A 24 -5.80 4.67 7.08
N ALA A 25 -5.89 3.65 6.22
CA ALA A 25 -4.73 2.89 5.78
C ALA A 25 -3.83 3.74 4.88
N LYS A 26 -4.42 4.60 4.04
CA LYS A 26 -3.71 5.55 3.18
C LYS A 26 -2.91 6.54 4.02
N VAL A 27 -3.53 7.20 5.01
CA VAL A 27 -2.86 8.16 5.89
C VAL A 27 -1.71 7.50 6.65
N PHE A 28 -1.92 6.27 7.17
CA PHE A 28 -0.85 5.53 7.81
C PHE A 28 0.27 5.19 6.84
N PHE A 29 -0.05 4.71 5.64
CA PHE A 29 0.93 4.43 4.58
C PHE A 29 1.72 5.67 4.17
N GLU A 30 1.05 6.81 4.01
CA GLU A 30 1.67 8.10 3.68
C GLU A 30 2.61 8.58 4.78
N SER A 31 2.29 8.28 6.05
CA SER A 31 3.18 8.54 7.19
C SER A 31 4.43 7.65 7.23
N LEU A 32 4.45 6.53 6.49
CA LEU A 32 5.61 5.65 6.43
C LEU A 32 6.75 6.25 5.61
N THR A 33 7.98 5.86 5.94
CA THR A 33 9.16 6.23 5.17
C THR A 33 9.19 5.54 3.80
N ARG A 34 9.90 6.14 2.84
CA ARG A 34 10.02 5.63 1.47
C ARG A 34 10.46 4.16 1.41
N SER A 35 11.33 3.71 2.31
CA SER A 35 11.78 2.31 2.38
C SER A 35 10.63 1.33 2.64
N TYR A 36 9.72 1.66 3.56
CA TYR A 36 8.55 0.82 3.83
C TYR A 36 7.56 0.86 2.68
N LYS A 37 7.26 2.06 2.16
CA LYS A 37 6.40 2.23 0.98
C LYS A 37 6.90 1.38 -0.18
N ARG A 38 8.20 1.44 -0.47
CA ARG A 38 8.85 0.64 -1.50
C ARG A 38 8.74 -0.86 -1.24
N GLY A 39 8.89 -1.31 0.00
CA GLY A 39 8.70 -2.73 0.35
C GLY A 39 7.30 -3.25 0.00
N TYR A 40 6.24 -2.47 0.30
CA TYR A 40 4.87 -2.82 -0.10
C TYR A 40 4.68 -2.78 -1.62
N CYS A 41 5.21 -1.75 -2.28
CA CYS A 41 5.11 -1.60 -3.74
C CYS A 41 5.84 -2.72 -4.47
N ASP A 42 7.06 -3.07 -4.05
CA ASP A 42 7.84 -4.19 -4.57
C ASP A 42 7.14 -5.51 -4.29
N TRP A 43 6.55 -5.70 -3.11
CA TRP A 43 5.83 -6.95 -2.79
C TRP A 43 4.59 -7.14 -3.66
N VAL A 44 3.79 -6.09 -3.83
CA VAL A 44 2.60 -6.15 -4.70
C VAL A 44 3.05 -6.25 -6.16
N GLY A 45 3.94 -5.38 -6.62
CA GLY A 45 4.45 -5.33 -8.00
C GLY A 45 5.26 -6.56 -8.43
N SER A 46 5.89 -7.28 -7.50
CA SER A 46 6.60 -8.53 -7.77
C SER A 46 5.67 -9.65 -8.26
N ALA A 47 4.36 -9.57 -8.01
CA ALA A 47 3.45 -10.61 -8.46
C ALA A 47 3.12 -10.48 -9.96
N LYS A 48 3.45 -11.54 -10.71
CA LYS A 48 3.20 -11.63 -12.16
C LYS A 48 1.70 -11.70 -12.50
N GLN A 49 0.90 -12.30 -11.63
CA GLN A 49 -0.55 -12.44 -11.80
C GLN A 49 -1.31 -11.32 -11.09
N GLU A 50 -2.30 -10.75 -11.77
CA GLU A 50 -3.13 -9.67 -11.22
C GLU A 50 -3.93 -10.10 -9.99
N ALA A 51 -4.48 -11.32 -10.00
CA ALA A 51 -5.16 -11.90 -8.84
C ALA A 51 -4.25 -11.91 -7.60
N THR A 52 -2.99 -12.31 -7.77
CA THR A 52 -2.00 -12.29 -6.67
C THR A 52 -1.62 -10.88 -6.25
N ARG A 53 -1.51 -9.91 -7.19
CA ARG A 53 -1.29 -8.50 -6.85
C ARG A 53 -2.41 -7.98 -5.97
N ARG A 54 -3.67 -8.24 -6.32
CA ARG A 54 -4.85 -7.86 -5.52
C ARG A 54 -4.79 -8.48 -4.13
N THR A 55 -4.57 -9.79 -4.01
CA THR A 55 -4.46 -10.44 -2.69
C THR A 55 -3.32 -9.87 -1.83
N ARG A 56 -2.16 -9.55 -2.43
CA ARG A 56 -1.06 -8.90 -1.71
C ARG A 56 -1.42 -7.47 -1.29
N ALA A 57 -2.08 -6.73 -2.17
CA ALA A 57 -2.54 -5.36 -1.89
C ALA A 57 -3.58 -5.35 -0.76
N GLU A 58 -4.53 -6.28 -0.75
CA GLU A 58 -5.51 -6.46 0.32
C GLU A 58 -4.84 -6.83 1.65
N LYS A 59 -3.85 -7.73 1.63
CA LYS A 59 -3.06 -8.04 2.84
C LYS A 59 -2.27 -6.83 3.33
N ALA A 60 -1.64 -6.08 2.42
CA ALA A 60 -0.93 -4.86 2.77
C ALA A 60 -1.87 -3.85 3.43
N LEU A 61 -3.07 -3.66 2.87
CA LEU A 61 -4.10 -2.80 3.45
C LEU A 61 -4.47 -3.24 4.87
N LEU A 62 -4.72 -4.54 5.07
CA LEU A 62 -5.04 -5.07 6.39
C LEU A 62 -3.91 -4.84 7.41
N MET A 63 -2.65 -5.00 7.00
CA MET A 63 -1.49 -4.70 7.83
C MET A 63 -1.43 -3.21 8.19
N LEU A 64 -1.64 -2.32 7.21
CA LEU A 64 -1.64 -0.88 7.42
C LEU A 64 -2.77 -0.43 8.34
N LYS A 65 -3.98 -1.01 8.22
CA LYS A 65 -5.09 -0.81 9.15
C LYS A 65 -4.73 -1.26 10.57
N ASN A 66 -3.97 -2.34 10.71
CA ASN A 66 -3.43 -2.81 11.97
C ASN A 66 -2.20 -2.03 12.46
N LYS A 67 -1.86 -0.90 11.83
CA LYS A 67 -0.66 -0.08 12.12
C LYS A 67 0.66 -0.86 12.01
N GLN A 68 0.67 -1.95 11.23
CA GLN A 68 1.89 -2.65 10.89
C GLN A 68 2.58 -1.96 9.73
N LYS A 69 3.82 -1.53 9.99
CA LYS A 69 4.70 -0.89 9.00
C LYS A 69 5.58 -1.87 8.22
N THR A 70 5.60 -3.14 8.59
CA THR A 70 6.50 -4.15 8.02
C THR A 70 5.73 -5.35 7.52
N LEU A 71 6.13 -5.89 6.36
CA LEU A 71 5.70 -7.18 5.79
C LEU A 71 6.20 -8.41 6.56
N LYS A 72 6.39 -8.31 7.88
CA LYS A 72 6.76 -9.48 8.68
C LYS A 72 5.52 -10.36 8.82
N THR A 73 5.44 -11.40 7.99
CA THR A 73 4.70 -12.63 8.31
C THR A 73 5.24 -13.13 9.65
N VAL A 74 4.41 -13.06 10.68
CA VAL A 74 4.56 -13.92 11.87
C VAL A 74 4.22 -15.35 11.49
#